data_AF-A0A1V8M0S7-F1
#
_entry.id   AF-A0A1V8M0S7-F1
#
_cell.length_a   1.000
_cell.length_b   1.000
_cell.length_c   1.000
_cell.angle_alpha   90.00
_cell.angle_beta   90.00
_cell.angle_gamma   90.00
#
_symmetry.space_group_name_H-M   'P 1'
#
loop_
_entity.id
_entity.type
_entity.pdbx_description
1 polymer ?
#
loop_
_entity_poly.entity_id
_entity_poly.type
_entity_poly.pdbx_seq_one_letter_code
_entity_poly.pdbx_strand_id
1 'polypeptide(L)' 'MVGEIFELVFFMWVIAIFAFAPLGYFIYMYTMKSGEPFGDIEPHGDSESKVLDLAETLIHKIKGLIAKK' A
#
# COMPACT_ATOMS: atom_id res chain seq x y z
N MET A 1 -25.54 6.48 -20.03
CA MET A 1 -25.25 7.90 -19.68
C MET A 1 -24.97 8.11 -18.20
N VAL A 2 -25.96 8.23 -17.30
CA VAL A 2 -25.66 8.54 -15.88
C VAL A 2 -24.94 7.40 -15.15
N GLY A 3 -25.32 6.14 -15.41
CA GLY A 3 -24.65 4.97 -14.82
C GLY A 3 -23.18 4.84 -15.24
N GLU A 4 -22.88 5.03 -16.53
CA GLU A 4 -21.50 4.99 -17.06
C GLU A 4 -20.62 6.07 -16.45
N ILE A 5 -21.15 7.28 -16.24
CA ILE A 5 -20.41 8.36 -15.58
C ILE A 5 -20.10 8.00 -14.13
N PHE A 6 -21.08 7.45 -13.40
CA PHE A 6 -20.86 7.00 -12.01
C PHE A 6 -19.81 5.89 -11.92
N GLU A 7 -19.86 4.93 -12.82
CA GLU A 7 -18.91 3.83 -12.88
C GLU A 7 -17.49 4.33 -13.19
N LEU A 8 -17.35 5.21 -14.18
CA LEU A 8 -16.07 5.83 -14.54
C LEU A 8 -15.48 6.61 -13.35
N VAL A 9 -16.30 7.45 -12.69
CA VAL A 9 -15.86 8.24 -11.54
C VAL A 9 -15.47 7.31 -10.39
N PHE A 10 -16.29 6.30 -10.08
CA PHE A 10 -15.97 5.35 -9.01
C PHE A 10 -14.61 4.68 -9.23
N PHE A 11 -14.36 4.12 -10.41
CA PHE A 11 -13.08 3.47 -10.70
C PHE A 11 -11.90 4.44 -10.70
N MET A 12 -12.09 5.67 -11.18
CA MET A 12 -11.06 6.72 -11.11
C MET A 12 -10.66 7.03 -9.67
N TRP A 13 -11.63 7.14 -8.76
CA TRP A 13 -11.38 7.35 -7.34
C TRP A 13 -10.68 6.17 -6.68
N VAL A 14 -11.11 4.94 -6.99
CA VAL A 14 -10.46 3.72 -6.49
C VAL A 14 -8.98 3.69 -6.90
N ILE A 15 -8.69 3.91 -8.19
CA ILE A 15 -7.32 3.92 -8.70
C ILE A 15 -6.50 5.05 -8.05
N ALA A 16 -7.08 6.25 -7.90
CA ALA A 16 -6.43 7.37 -7.25
C ALA A 16 -6.03 7.02 -5.80
N ILE A 17 -6.94 6.44 -5.01
CA ILE A 17 -6.65 6.05 -3.63
C ILE A 17 -5.47 5.07 -3.58
N PHE A 18 -5.46 4.04 -4.42
CA PHE A 18 -4.35 3.07 -4.45
C PHE A 18 -3.03 3.68 -4.92
N ALA A 19 -3.06 4.64 -5.85
CA ALA A 19 -1.87 5.34 -6.32
C ALA A 19 -1.30 6.33 -5.29
N PHE A 20 -2.18 7.04 -4.57
CA PHE A 20 -1.78 8.08 -3.61
C PHE A 20 -1.57 7.55 -2.19
N ALA A 21 -2.09 6.37 -1.82
CA ALA A 21 -1.89 5.79 -0.50
C ALA A 21 -0.40 5.58 -0.12
N PRO A 22 0.48 5.06 -1.01
CA PRO A 22 1.92 4.97 -0.73
C PRO A 22 2.55 6.36 -0.53
N LEU A 23 2.20 7.33 -1.38
CA LEU A 23 2.69 8.71 -1.28
C LEU A 23 2.30 9.34 0.06
N GLY A 24 1.03 9.20 0.46
CA GLY A 24 0.52 9.69 1.73
C GLY A 24 1.21 9.02 2.93
N TYR A 25 1.45 7.71 2.85
CA TYR A 25 2.21 6.98 3.87
C TYR A 25 3.64 7.51 4.01
N PHE A 26 4.34 7.74 2.89
CA PHE A 26 5.68 8.34 2.92
C PHE A 26 5.66 9.72 3.58
N ILE A 27 4.79 10.62 3.13
CA ILE A 27 4.69 11.98 3.70
C ILE A 27 4.41 11.90 5.20
N TYR A 28 3.47 11.05 5.62
CA TYR A 28 3.15 10.86 7.04
C TYR A 28 4.39 10.45 7.84
N MET A 29 5.10 9.41 7.39
CA MET A 29 6.32 8.92 8.06
C MET A 29 7.40 10.00 8.18
N TYR A 30 7.62 10.80 7.13
CA TYR A 30 8.60 11.89 7.14
C TYR A 30 8.20 13.08 8.03
N THR A 31 6.91 13.25 8.32
CA THR A 31 6.43 14.36 9.17
C THR A 31 6.40 14.04 10.66
N MET A 32 6.64 12.78 11.06
CA MET A 32 6.70 12.42 12.47
C MET A 32 8.00 12.94 13.11
N LYS A 33 7.86 13.95 13.99
CA LYS A 33 8.95 14.59 14.73
C LYS A 33 9.80 13.52 15.44
N SER A 34 11.09 13.45 15.08
CA SER A 34 12.18 12.62 15.63
C SER A 34 12.47 11.27 14.95
N GLY A 35 11.70 10.83 13.96
CA GLY A 35 11.83 9.46 13.43
C GLY A 35 12.77 9.37 12.23
N GLU A 36 13.84 8.60 12.33
CA GLU A 36 14.44 7.96 11.16
C GLU A 36 13.32 7.24 10.39
N PRO A 37 12.87 7.76 9.22
CA PRO A 37 11.64 7.30 8.58
C PRO A 37 11.72 5.84 8.13
N PHE A 38 12.93 5.28 8.13
CA PHE A 38 13.26 3.88 7.84
C PHE A 38 14.23 3.27 8.87
N GLY A 39 14.52 3.93 9.99
CA GLY A 39 15.57 3.53 10.94
C GLY A 39 17.00 3.65 10.38
N ASP A 40 17.97 3.03 11.07
CA ASP A 40 19.29 2.69 10.55
C ASP A 40 19.14 1.73 9.35
N ILE A 41 19.32 2.23 8.13
CA ILE A 41 19.33 1.47 6.86
C ILE A 41 20.54 0.55 6.69
N GLU A 42 21.01 -0.05 7.79
CA GLU A 42 22.08 -1.05 7.77
C GLU A 42 21.55 -2.36 7.13
N PRO A 43 22.35 -3.05 6.31
CA PRO A 43 21.89 -4.08 5.39
C PRO A 43 21.67 -5.41 6.13
N HIS A 44 20.68 -5.46 7.01
CA HIS A 44 20.25 -6.68 7.66
C HIS A 44 18.85 -7.00 7.16
N GLY A 45 18.79 -8.04 6.33
CA GLY A 45 17.61 -8.50 5.59
C GLY A 45 16.46 -9.04 6.45
N ASP A 46 16.21 -8.47 7.63
CA ASP A 46 15.16 -8.87 8.58
C ASP A 46 14.62 -7.65 9.39
N SER A 47 14.69 -6.43 8.86
CA SER A 47 14.03 -5.28 9.51
C SER A 47 12.50 -5.50 9.49
N GLU A 48 11.87 -5.70 10.65
CA GLU A 48 10.43 -5.88 10.79
C GLU A 48 9.68 -4.65 10.22
N SER A 49 9.26 -4.74 8.97
CA SER A 49 8.48 -3.71 8.31
C SER A 49 7.03 -4.16 8.29
N LYS A 50 6.20 -3.53 9.13
CA LYS A 50 4.75 -3.78 9.16
C LYS A 50 4.08 -3.60 7.80
N VAL A 51 4.66 -2.78 6.92
CA VAL A 51 4.20 -2.61 5.53
C VAL A 51 4.56 -3.82 4.68
N LEU A 52 5.77 -4.35 4.85
CA LEU A 52 6.30 -5.50 4.13
C LEU A 52 5.57 -6.78 4.56
N ASP A 53 5.32 -6.97 5.86
CA ASP A 53 4.52 -8.07 6.39
C ASP A 53 3.06 -8.02 5.89
N LEU A 54 2.48 -6.82 5.85
CA LEU A 54 1.12 -6.63 5.35
C LEU A 54 1.05 -6.91 3.84
N ALA A 55 2.04 -6.46 3.07
CA ALA A 55 2.15 -6.72 1.64
C ALA A 55 2.35 -8.21 1.35
N GLU A 56 3.24 -8.87 2.08
CA GLU A 56 3.51 -10.31 1.95
C GLU A 56 2.27 -11.14 2.30
N THR A 57 1.56 -10.78 3.37
CA THR A 57 0.28 -11.41 3.75
C THR A 57 -0.79 -11.21 2.67
N LEU A 58 -0.90 -10.02 2.09
CA LEU A 58 -1.82 -9.72 0.99
C LEU A 58 -1.49 -10.53 -0.27
N ILE A 59 -0.21 -10.58 -0.63
CA ILE A 59 0.28 -11.37 -1.78
C ILE A 59 -0.01 -12.85 -1.57
N HIS A 60 0.25 -13.40 -0.38
CA HIS A 60 -0.05 -14.80 -0.06
C HIS A 60 -1.55 -15.09 -0.10
N LYS A 61 -2.41 -14.18 0.40
CA LYS A 61 -3.86 -14.33 0.30
C LYS A 61 -4.35 -14.31 -1.14
N ILE A 62 -3.85 -13.41 -1.97
CA ILE A 62 -4.21 -13.33 -3.39
C ILE A 62 -3.74 -14.59 -4.13
N LYS A 63 -2.48 -15.01 -3.93
CA LYS A 63 -1.94 -16.25 -4.51
C LYS A 63 -2.75 -17.48 -4.08
N GLY A 64 -3.10 -17.58 -2.79
CA GLY A 64 -3.89 -18.69 -2.26
C GLY A 64 -5.32 -18.72 -2.80
N LEU A 65 -5.94 -17.57 -3.08
CA LEU A 65 -7.25 -17.49 -3.71
C LEU A 65 -7.21 -17.86 -5.20
N ILE A 66 -6.15 -17.46 -5.92
CA ILE A 66 -5.97 -17.80 -7.34
C ILE A 66 -5.64 -19.28 -7.53
N ALA A 67 -4.80 -19.87 -6.67
CA ALA A 67 -4.43 -21.28 -6.74
C ALA A 67 -5.56 -22.25 -6.34
N LYS A 68 -6.63 -21.76 -5.72
CA LYS A 68 -7.78 -22.55 -5.26
C LYS A 68 -8.96 -22.55 -6.25
N LYS A 69 -8.84 -21.82 -7.36
CA LYS A 69 -9.80 -21.81 -8.48
C LYS A 69 -9.25 -22.62 -9.64
#